data_AF-A0A7C6RS10-F1
#
_entry.id   AF-A0A7C6RS10-F1
#
_cell.length_a   1.000
_cell.length_b   1.000
_cell.length_c   1.000
_cell.angle_alpha   90.00
_cell.angle_beta   90.00
_cell.angle_gamma   90.00
#
_symmetry.space_group_name_H-M   'P 1'
#
loop_
_entity.id
_entity.type
_entity.pdbx_description
1 polymer ?
#
loop_
_entity_poly.entity_id
_entity_poly.type
_entity_poly.pdbx_seq_one_letter_code
_entity_poly.pdbx_strand_id
1 'polypeptide(L)'
;MNKAEYELYSNERKDESYGMSETCCDTFNTLYNKMYHKENEDYMLSTLKGEDNYMFDDAKDMALFSVNEGFEKGNMFKNLYEQYKNYKPKDLKPKNEKEETLLAIDELAFAMHEINLYLNVYPDDMMMINKYNQLQREYNQILKYYESKFGPIQTNNEHMTKSPFAWTEDTWPWDRRDF
;
A
#
# COMPACT_ATOMS: atom_id res chain seq x y z
N MET A 1 3.97 4.59 35.81
CA MET A 1 4.78 3.51 35.23
C MET A 1 6.12 3.46 35.92
N ASN A 2 6.44 2.35 36.57
CA ASN A 2 7.73 2.15 37.21
C ASN A 2 8.77 1.61 36.20
N LYS A 3 10.05 1.72 36.54
CA LYS A 3 11.17 1.30 35.66
C LYS A 3 11.11 -0.19 35.25
N ALA A 4 10.48 -1.03 36.06
CA ALA A 4 10.33 -2.47 35.78
C ALA A 4 9.23 -2.77 34.74
N GLU A 5 8.18 -1.94 34.65
CA GLU A 5 7.13 -2.08 33.63
C GLU A 5 7.64 -1.74 32.21
N TYR A 6 8.59 -0.82 32.09
CA TYR A 6 9.19 -0.47 30.79
C TYR A 6 10.15 -1.56 30.28
N GLU A 7 10.86 -2.21 31.19
CA GLU A 7 11.81 -3.28 30.85
C GLU A 7 11.08 -4.56 30.39
N LEU A 8 9.93 -4.92 30.99
CA LEU A 8 9.07 -6.01 30.51
C LEU A 8 8.52 -5.76 29.10
N TYR A 9 8.01 -4.55 28.84
CA TYR A 9 7.48 -4.16 27.52
C TYR A 9 8.57 -4.13 26.41
N SER A 10 9.83 -3.89 26.80
CA SER A 10 10.96 -3.89 25.86
C SER A 10 11.53 -5.28 25.56
N ASN A 11 11.30 -6.24 26.46
CA ASN A 11 11.84 -7.59 26.35
C ASN A 11 10.90 -8.56 25.62
N GLU A 12 9.60 -8.28 25.55
CA GLU A 12 8.63 -9.08 24.77
C GLU A 12 8.76 -8.91 23.24
N ARG A 13 9.56 -7.94 22.77
CA ARG A 13 9.84 -7.73 21.33
C ARG A 13 11.08 -8.46 20.77
N LYS A 14 11.71 -9.37 21.52
CA LYS A 14 13.00 -9.97 21.14
C LYS A 14 12.95 -11.40 20.57
N ASP A 15 11.79 -12.02 20.45
CA ASP A 15 11.68 -13.44 20.05
C ASP A 15 11.06 -13.68 18.66
N GLU A 16 11.26 -12.77 17.70
CA GLU A 16 10.98 -13.05 16.27
C GLU A 16 12.19 -12.69 15.39
N SER A 17 13.35 -13.25 15.72
CA SER A 17 14.48 -13.33 14.79
C SER A 17 14.20 -14.40 13.73
N TYR A 18 13.32 -14.11 12.77
CA TYR A 18 13.28 -14.86 11.52
C TYR A 18 14.53 -14.51 10.71
N GLY A 19 15.46 -15.46 10.63
CA GLY A 19 16.64 -15.35 9.78
C GLY A 19 16.23 -15.12 8.33
N MET A 20 16.43 -13.90 7.83
CA MET A 20 16.32 -13.60 6.40
C MET A 20 17.58 -14.13 5.71
N SER A 21 17.52 -15.38 5.23
CA SER A 21 18.44 -15.84 4.19
C SER A 21 18.23 -15.01 2.92
N GLU A 22 19.27 -14.88 2.10
CA GLU A 22 19.46 -13.95 0.97
C GLU A 22 18.45 -14.09 -0.21
N THR A 23 17.17 -14.30 0.03
CA THR A 23 16.13 -14.59 -0.98
C THR A 23 14.94 -13.62 -0.97
N CYS A 24 14.97 -12.58 -0.12
CA CYS A 24 13.86 -11.63 0.05
C CYS A 24 13.64 -10.72 -1.17
N CYS A 25 14.70 -10.36 -1.90
CA CYS A 25 14.57 -9.44 -3.04
C CYS A 25 13.88 -10.09 -4.25
N ASP A 26 14.13 -11.38 -4.48
CA ASP A 26 13.51 -12.13 -5.58
C ASP A 26 12.05 -12.50 -5.28
N THR A 27 11.72 -12.70 -4.01
CA THR A 27 10.33 -12.95 -3.56
C THR A 27 9.48 -11.69 -3.64
N PHE A 28 10.03 -10.50 -3.39
CA PHE A 28 9.32 -9.23 -3.52
C PHE A 28 8.91 -8.93 -4.97
N ASN A 29 9.86 -8.96 -5.93
CA ASN A 29 9.54 -8.76 -7.34
C ASN A 29 8.55 -9.80 -7.86
N THR A 30 8.64 -11.04 -7.37
CA THR A 30 7.69 -12.09 -7.73
C THR A 30 6.30 -11.84 -7.15
N LEU A 31 6.18 -11.39 -5.89
CA LEU A 31 4.90 -11.09 -5.24
C LEU A 31 4.27 -9.82 -5.81
N TYR A 32 5.06 -8.77 -6.02
CA TYR A 32 4.65 -7.51 -6.64
C TYR A 32 4.15 -7.75 -8.07
N ASN A 33 4.93 -8.44 -8.91
CA ASN A 33 4.49 -8.80 -10.27
C ASN A 33 3.27 -9.72 -10.25
N LYS A 34 3.14 -10.63 -9.28
CA LYS A 34 1.94 -11.47 -9.12
C LYS A 34 0.71 -10.69 -8.64
N MET A 35 0.88 -9.58 -7.93
CA MET A 35 -0.22 -8.85 -7.29
C MET A 35 -0.71 -7.68 -8.16
N TYR A 36 0.17 -7.08 -8.97
CA TYR A 36 -0.09 -5.86 -9.72
C TYR A 36 0.01 -6.01 -11.26
N HIS A 37 0.37 -7.19 -11.79
CA HIS A 37 0.27 -7.51 -13.21
C HIS A 37 -0.81 -8.55 -13.53
N LYS A 38 -1.28 -8.48 -14.80
CA LYS A 38 -2.50 -9.01 -15.42
C LYS A 38 -2.86 -10.51 -15.25
N GLU A 39 -2.09 -11.29 -14.48
CA GLU A 39 -2.21 -12.76 -14.43
C GLU A 39 -2.98 -13.31 -13.22
N ASN A 40 -3.59 -12.48 -12.36
CA ASN A 40 -4.05 -12.95 -11.04
C ASN A 40 -5.48 -12.55 -10.63
N GLU A 41 -6.44 -12.60 -11.56
CA GLU A 41 -7.87 -12.64 -11.20
C GLU A 41 -8.21 -13.90 -10.35
N ASP A 42 -7.54 -15.03 -10.61
CA ASP A 42 -7.85 -16.31 -9.96
C ASP A 42 -7.40 -16.40 -8.48
N TYR A 43 -6.32 -15.73 -8.09
CA TYR A 43 -5.85 -15.74 -6.70
C TYR A 43 -6.80 -14.98 -5.77
N MET A 44 -7.33 -13.85 -6.26
CA MET A 44 -8.38 -13.08 -5.57
C MET A 44 -9.69 -13.87 -5.48
N LEU A 45 -10.08 -14.59 -6.55
CA LEU A 45 -11.27 -15.44 -6.54
C LEU A 45 -11.15 -16.67 -5.63
N SER A 46 -9.96 -17.26 -5.50
CA SER A 46 -9.78 -18.47 -4.66
C SER A 46 -9.91 -18.19 -3.16
N THR A 47 -9.52 -16.98 -2.72
CA THR A 47 -9.63 -16.52 -1.33
C THR A 47 -11.10 -16.21 -0.96
N LEU A 48 -11.94 -15.90 -1.94
CA LEU A 48 -13.37 -15.60 -1.76
C LEU A 48 -14.28 -16.85 -1.71
N LYS A 49 -13.75 -18.05 -2.01
CA LYS A 49 -14.55 -19.29 -2.08
C LYS A 49 -14.58 -20.11 -0.78
N GLY A 50 -14.05 -19.57 0.32
CA GLY A 50 -14.15 -20.16 1.66
C GLY A 50 -15.47 -19.80 2.35
N GLU A 51 -16.49 -20.65 2.12
CA GLU A 51 -17.67 -20.95 2.93
C GLU A 51 -18.27 -19.86 3.86
N ASP A 52 -19.33 -19.19 3.38
CA ASP A 52 -20.60 -19.02 4.11
C ASP A 52 -21.71 -18.54 3.14
N ASN A 53 -22.80 -19.29 3.03
CA ASN A 53 -23.96 -18.97 2.19
C ASN A 53 -24.78 -17.83 2.82
N TYR A 54 -24.46 -16.58 2.47
CA TYR A 54 -25.39 -15.47 2.60
C TYR A 54 -26.14 -15.28 1.28
N MET A 55 -27.46 -15.42 1.32
CA MET A 55 -28.35 -14.98 0.23
C MET A 55 -28.08 -13.48 0.01
N PHE A 56 -27.39 -13.15 -1.07
CA PHE A 56 -26.91 -11.79 -1.34
C PHE A 56 -27.83 -11.14 -2.38
N ASP A 57 -28.52 -10.10 -1.93
CA ASP A 57 -29.41 -9.24 -2.71
C ASP A 57 -28.63 -8.64 -3.91
N ASP A 58 -29.26 -8.58 -5.08
CA ASP A 58 -28.73 -8.18 -6.40
C ASP A 58 -28.21 -6.71 -6.49
N ALA A 59 -27.91 -6.04 -5.37
CA ALA A 59 -27.69 -4.60 -5.27
C ALA A 59 -26.31 -4.16 -4.74
N LYS A 60 -25.33 -5.06 -4.62
CA LYS A 60 -23.98 -4.69 -4.15
C LYS A 60 -22.85 -5.28 -5.00
N ASP A 61 -22.93 -5.01 -6.30
CA ASP A 61 -21.77 -5.12 -7.17
C ASP A 61 -20.88 -3.87 -6.97
N MET A 62 -20.19 -3.81 -5.82
CA MET A 62 -19.04 -2.92 -5.66
C MET A 62 -17.87 -3.54 -6.39
N ALA A 63 -17.93 -3.54 -7.71
CA ALA A 63 -16.81 -3.91 -8.54
C ALA A 63 -15.76 -2.80 -8.39
N LEU A 64 -14.93 -2.87 -7.36
CA LEU A 64 -13.79 -1.97 -7.21
C LEU A 64 -12.87 -2.07 -8.43
N PHE A 65 -12.27 -0.96 -8.83
CA PHE A 65 -11.10 -1.01 -9.72
C PHE A 65 -9.93 -1.71 -9.02
N SER A 66 -8.95 -2.16 -9.81
CA SER A 66 -7.65 -2.51 -9.22
C SER A 66 -7.01 -1.25 -8.62
N VAL A 67 -6.04 -1.41 -7.72
CA VAL A 67 -5.38 -0.28 -7.05
C VAL A 67 -4.81 0.70 -8.08
N ASN A 68 -4.07 0.19 -9.08
CA ASN A 68 -3.45 0.99 -10.12
C ASN A 68 -4.51 1.65 -11.03
N GLU A 69 -5.53 0.91 -11.44
CA GLU A 69 -6.59 1.45 -12.29
C GLU A 69 -7.38 2.54 -11.55
N GLY A 70 -7.66 2.33 -10.26
CA GLY A 70 -8.33 3.31 -9.42
C GLY A 70 -7.48 4.57 -9.22
N PHE A 71 -6.18 4.41 -9.04
CA PHE A 71 -5.22 5.51 -8.93
C PHE A 71 -5.15 6.34 -10.22
N GLU A 72 -5.02 5.68 -11.38
CA GLU A 72 -5.00 6.34 -12.69
C GLU A 72 -6.30 7.12 -12.95
N LYS A 73 -7.44 6.52 -12.59
CA LYS A 73 -8.77 7.12 -12.78
C LYS A 73 -9.12 8.15 -11.72
N GLY A 74 -8.42 8.15 -10.60
CA GLY A 74 -8.74 8.96 -9.41
C GLY A 74 -10.05 8.56 -8.73
N ASN A 75 -10.49 7.30 -8.89
CA ASN A 75 -11.67 6.76 -8.22
C ASN A 75 -11.55 5.23 -8.09
N MET A 76 -11.79 4.68 -6.90
CA MET A 76 -11.75 3.24 -6.65
C MET A 76 -13.05 2.49 -7.02
N PHE A 77 -14.16 3.20 -7.21
CA PHE A 77 -15.49 2.60 -7.39
C PHE A 77 -15.97 2.71 -8.84
N LYS A 78 -16.12 1.56 -9.53
CA LYS A 78 -16.54 1.52 -10.96
C LYS A 78 -17.87 2.22 -11.22
N ASN A 79 -18.84 2.02 -10.34
CA ASN A 79 -20.18 2.58 -10.45
C ASN A 79 -20.22 4.11 -10.28
N LEU A 80 -19.19 4.71 -9.68
CA LEU A 80 -19.09 6.15 -9.45
C LEU A 80 -18.17 6.84 -10.47
N TYR A 81 -17.54 6.10 -11.37
CA TYR A 81 -16.58 6.64 -12.32
C TYR A 81 -17.22 6.93 -13.67
N GLU A 82 -17.22 8.20 -14.06
CA GLU A 82 -17.59 8.64 -15.40
C GLU A 82 -16.41 9.33 -16.08
N GLN A 83 -15.95 8.77 -17.20
CA GLN A 83 -14.84 9.33 -17.96
C GLN A 83 -15.24 10.65 -18.64
N TYR A 84 -14.48 11.72 -18.41
CA TYR A 84 -14.69 12.98 -19.11
C TYR A 84 -14.20 12.90 -20.56
N LYS A 85 -15.15 12.91 -21.51
CA LYS A 85 -14.89 12.88 -22.96
C LYS A 85 -13.89 11.76 -23.32
N ASN A 86 -12.81 12.10 -24.00
CA ASN A 86 -11.72 11.22 -24.39
C ASN A 86 -10.44 11.46 -23.57
N TYR A 87 -10.54 12.08 -22.38
CA TYR A 87 -9.39 12.29 -21.52
C TYR A 87 -8.83 10.93 -21.09
N LYS A 88 -7.54 10.72 -21.33
CA LYS A 88 -6.80 9.56 -20.84
C LYS A 88 -5.82 10.06 -19.77
N PRO A 89 -5.91 9.55 -18.54
CA PRO A 89 -4.91 9.83 -17.52
C PRO A 89 -3.50 9.55 -18.05
N LYS A 90 -2.53 10.31 -17.54
CA LYS A 90 -1.14 10.13 -17.91
C LYS A 90 -0.62 8.85 -17.27
N ASP A 91 -0.16 7.93 -18.11
CA ASP A 91 0.51 6.70 -17.71
C ASP A 91 1.84 7.03 -16.98
N LEU A 92 1.93 6.63 -15.72
CA LEU A 92 3.10 6.83 -14.88
C LEU A 92 4.03 5.62 -15.02
N LYS A 93 5.11 5.80 -15.77
CA LYS A 93 6.14 4.77 -15.94
C LYS A 93 7.32 5.05 -15.02
N PRO A 94 7.50 4.27 -13.96
CA PRO A 94 8.67 4.42 -13.10
C PRO A 94 9.94 4.11 -13.89
N LYS A 95 10.99 4.92 -13.71
CA LYS A 95 12.27 4.75 -14.42
C LYS A 95 13.26 3.86 -13.69
N ASN A 96 13.10 3.76 -12.38
CA ASN A 96 13.98 3.03 -11.49
C ASN A 96 13.14 2.41 -10.37
N GLU A 97 13.74 1.46 -9.67
CA GLU A 97 13.11 0.73 -8.58
C GLU A 97 12.63 1.64 -7.43
N LYS A 98 13.32 2.75 -7.18
CA LYS A 98 12.89 3.75 -6.18
C LYS A 98 11.55 4.38 -6.58
N GLU A 99 11.43 4.83 -7.83
CA GLU A 99 10.21 5.40 -8.39
C GLU A 99 9.09 4.35 -8.45
N GLU A 100 9.40 3.10 -8.78
CA GLU A 100 8.44 2.00 -8.83
C GLU A 100 7.86 1.69 -7.45
N THR A 101 8.72 1.52 -6.46
CA THR A 101 8.31 1.24 -5.10
C THR A 101 7.53 2.42 -4.50
N LEU A 102 7.95 3.66 -4.80
CA LEU A 102 7.24 4.85 -4.36
C LEU A 102 5.85 4.95 -4.99
N LEU A 103 5.73 4.67 -6.30
CA LEU A 103 4.45 4.65 -6.99
C LEU A 103 3.50 3.62 -6.36
N ALA A 104 3.98 2.42 -6.05
CA ALA A 104 3.18 1.39 -5.39
C ALA A 104 2.69 1.81 -3.99
N ILE A 105 3.53 2.54 -3.23
CA ILE A 105 3.14 3.12 -1.93
C ILE A 105 2.01 4.14 -2.12
N ASP A 106 2.12 5.02 -3.11
CA ASP A 106 1.13 6.05 -3.41
C ASP A 106 -0.21 5.44 -3.87
N GLU A 107 -0.15 4.44 -4.75
CA GLU A 107 -1.31 3.68 -5.24
C GLU A 107 -2.08 3.03 -4.09
N LEU A 108 -1.37 2.32 -3.20
CA LEU A 108 -1.96 1.68 -2.02
C LEU A 108 -2.53 2.69 -1.03
N ALA A 109 -1.80 3.77 -0.75
CA ALA A 109 -2.25 4.83 0.14
C ALA A 109 -3.55 5.46 -0.37
N PHE A 110 -3.65 5.71 -1.67
CA PHE A 110 -4.85 6.20 -2.33
C PHE A 110 -6.02 5.24 -2.14
N ALA A 111 -5.84 3.96 -2.47
CA ALA A 111 -6.91 2.96 -2.36
C ALA A 111 -7.40 2.81 -0.92
N MET A 112 -6.50 2.83 0.06
CA MET A 112 -6.86 2.82 1.49
C MET A 112 -7.67 4.07 1.88
N HIS A 113 -7.28 5.24 1.39
CA HIS A 113 -7.99 6.49 1.66
C HIS A 113 -9.42 6.45 1.13
N GLU A 114 -9.62 6.01 -0.11
CA GLU A 114 -10.94 5.91 -0.74
C GLU A 114 -11.86 4.93 -0.01
N ILE A 115 -11.34 3.76 0.39
CA ILE A 115 -12.12 2.79 1.17
C ILE A 115 -12.47 3.35 2.56
N ASN A 116 -11.56 4.07 3.21
CA ASN A 116 -11.85 4.72 4.49
C ASN A 116 -12.96 5.77 4.35
N LEU A 117 -12.93 6.59 3.29
CA LEU A 117 -14.00 7.54 2.99
C LEU A 117 -15.35 6.84 2.79
N TYR A 118 -15.36 5.70 2.11
CA TYR A 118 -16.55 4.87 1.96
C TYR A 118 -17.06 4.32 3.31
N LEU A 119 -16.16 3.80 4.14
CA LEU A 119 -16.50 3.25 5.46
C LEU A 119 -17.03 4.30 6.44
N ASN A 120 -16.71 5.59 6.26
CA ASN A 120 -17.35 6.66 7.03
C ASN A 120 -18.87 6.75 6.80
N VAL A 121 -19.34 6.36 5.60
CA VAL A 121 -20.77 6.32 5.27
C VAL A 121 -21.37 4.95 5.61
N TYR A 122 -20.61 3.87 5.39
CA TYR A 122 -21.05 2.48 5.60
C TYR A 122 -20.12 1.75 6.58
N PRO A 123 -20.20 2.07 7.89
CA PRO A 123 -19.22 1.60 8.87
C PRO A 123 -19.26 0.10 9.14
N ASP A 124 -20.40 -0.56 8.92
CA ASP A 124 -20.59 -2.00 9.19
C ASP A 124 -20.27 -2.89 7.96
N ASP A 125 -19.71 -2.31 6.89
CA ASP A 125 -19.39 -3.04 5.67
C ASP A 125 -18.14 -3.91 5.83
N MET A 126 -18.34 -5.14 6.32
CA MET A 126 -17.28 -6.11 6.58
C MET A 126 -16.41 -6.42 5.35
N MET A 127 -16.97 -6.39 4.14
CA MET A 127 -16.19 -6.63 2.91
C MET A 127 -15.15 -5.53 2.72
N MET A 128 -15.55 -4.26 2.88
CA MET A 128 -14.68 -3.11 2.71
C MET A 128 -13.68 -2.96 3.86
N ILE A 129 -14.07 -3.31 5.10
CA ILE A 129 -13.14 -3.40 6.23
C ILE A 129 -12.04 -4.43 5.95
N ASN A 130 -12.41 -5.63 5.49
CA ASN A 130 -11.44 -6.67 5.17
C ASN A 130 -10.50 -6.24 4.04
N LYS A 131 -11.04 -5.57 3.01
CA LYS A 131 -10.22 -5.04 1.92
C LYS A 131 -9.25 -3.96 2.41
N TYR A 132 -9.71 -3.04 3.25
CA TYR A 132 -8.84 -2.02 3.86
C TYR A 132 -7.70 -2.66 4.66
N ASN A 133 -8.01 -3.64 5.51
CA ASN A 133 -7.01 -4.34 6.32
C ASN A 133 -6.00 -5.11 5.47
N GLN A 134 -6.43 -5.67 4.34
CA GLN A 134 -5.53 -6.29 3.36
C GLN A 134 -4.56 -5.25 2.78
N LEU A 135 -5.08 -4.15 2.22
CA LEU A 135 -4.26 -3.10 1.61
C LEU A 135 -3.31 -2.47 2.63
N GLN A 136 -3.72 -2.31 3.89
CA GLN A 136 -2.87 -1.82 4.96
C GLN A 136 -1.66 -2.73 5.21
N ARG A 137 -1.84 -4.06 5.18
CA ARG A 137 -0.72 -5.00 5.32
C ARG A 137 0.24 -4.89 4.15
N GLU A 138 -0.28 -4.82 2.93
CA GLU A 138 0.52 -4.65 1.71
C GLU A 138 1.30 -3.32 1.74
N TYR A 139 0.63 -2.22 2.10
CA TYR A 139 1.24 -0.89 2.24
C TYR A 139 2.41 -0.90 3.21
N ASN A 140 2.22 -1.47 4.41
CA ASN A 140 3.27 -1.52 5.43
C ASN A 140 4.48 -2.37 4.98
N GLN A 141 4.25 -3.43 4.21
CA GLN A 141 5.34 -4.26 3.66
C GLN A 141 6.17 -3.49 2.64
N ILE A 142 5.52 -2.81 1.69
CA ILE A 142 6.21 -2.02 0.65
C ILE A 142 6.90 -0.80 1.27
N LEU A 143 6.25 -0.13 2.23
CA LEU A 143 6.83 1.00 2.94
C LEU A 143 8.12 0.59 3.66
N LYS A 144 8.09 -0.50 4.43
CA LYS A 144 9.29 -1.03 5.11
C LYS A 144 10.40 -1.38 4.11
N TYR A 145 10.04 -1.99 2.98
CA TYR A 145 11.00 -2.29 1.92
C TYR A 145 11.66 -1.03 1.37
N TYR A 146 10.86 -0.03 0.98
CA TYR A 146 11.36 1.26 0.48
C TYR A 146 12.32 1.89 1.49
N GLU A 147 11.91 1.96 2.75
CA GLU A 147 12.64 2.69 3.77
C GLU A 147 13.95 2.01 4.14
N SER A 148 14.00 0.67 4.10
CA SER A 148 15.23 -0.10 4.29
C SER A 148 16.28 0.17 3.20
N LYS A 149 15.86 0.55 1.99
CA LYS A 149 16.74 0.65 0.81
C LYS A 149 17.05 2.09 0.42
N PHE A 150 16.05 2.96 0.44
CA PHE A 150 16.13 4.33 -0.07
C PHE A 150 16.09 5.40 1.03
N GLY A 151 15.84 5.00 2.27
CA GLY A 151 15.76 5.88 3.43
C GLY A 151 14.31 6.22 3.83
N PRO A 152 14.15 6.84 5.01
CA PRO A 152 12.84 7.02 5.62
C PRO A 152 11.96 8.01 4.82
N ILE A 153 10.68 7.66 4.63
CA ILE A 153 9.67 8.58 4.06
C ILE A 153 9.03 9.40 5.18
N GLN A 154 8.81 8.78 6.34
CA GLN A 154 8.14 9.41 7.47
C GLN A 154 9.13 9.88 8.55
N THR A 155 8.80 10.97 9.25
CA THR A 155 9.65 11.54 10.30
C THR A 155 9.79 10.63 11.53
N ASN A 156 8.82 9.75 11.76
CA ASN A 156 8.71 8.86 12.92
C ASN A 156 9.23 7.43 12.62
N ASN A 157 10.22 7.30 11.72
CA ASN A 157 10.74 6.01 11.30
C ASN A 157 11.99 5.57 12.09
N GLU A 158 12.12 4.26 12.37
CA GLU A 158 13.31 3.62 12.93
C GLU A 158 14.58 3.76 12.06
N HIS A 159 14.43 3.91 10.75
CA HIS A 159 15.52 4.14 9.80
C HIS A 159 15.99 5.60 9.76
N MET A 160 15.41 6.48 10.58
CA MET A 160 15.82 7.87 10.77
C MET A 160 17.05 7.99 11.70
N THR A 161 18.17 7.40 11.29
CA THR A 161 19.40 7.31 12.12
C THR A 161 20.52 8.26 11.67
N LYS A 162 20.36 8.94 10.52
CA LYS A 162 21.37 9.85 9.96
C LYS A 162 21.31 11.23 10.62
N SER A 163 22.49 11.82 10.82
CA SER A 163 22.69 13.22 11.26
C SER A 163 23.60 13.95 10.27
N PRO A 164 23.18 15.07 9.66
CA PRO A 164 21.87 15.71 9.82
C PRO A 164 20.74 14.87 9.19
N PHE A 165 19.48 15.19 9.49
CA PHE A 165 18.35 14.41 8.97
C PHE A 165 18.38 14.34 7.44
N ALA A 166 17.96 13.22 6.86
CA ALA A 166 18.07 12.97 5.43
C ALA A 166 17.45 14.07 4.55
N TRP A 167 16.39 14.74 5.01
CA TRP A 167 15.74 15.84 4.28
C TRP A 167 16.52 17.17 4.27
N THR A 168 17.64 17.27 4.99
CA THR A 168 18.47 18.49 5.01
C THR A 168 19.48 18.55 3.86
N GLU A 169 19.77 17.40 3.22
CA GLU A 169 20.79 17.30 2.16
C GLU A 169 20.21 17.41 0.75
N ASP A 170 18.90 17.26 0.58
CA ASP A 170 18.26 17.32 -0.73
C ASP A 170 18.06 18.77 -1.18
N THR A 171 18.64 19.12 -2.34
CA THR A 171 18.28 20.36 -3.04
C THR A 171 16.80 20.31 -3.39
N TRP A 172 16.02 21.29 -2.92
CA TRP A 172 14.59 21.33 -3.17
C TRP A 172 14.29 21.21 -4.67
N PRO A 173 13.15 20.63 -5.07
CA PRO A 173 12.81 20.47 -6.49
C PRO A 173 12.83 21.77 -7.29
N TRP A 174 12.54 22.91 -6.64
CA TRP A 174 12.59 24.25 -7.23
C TRP A 174 13.97 24.92 -7.20
N ASP A 175 14.92 24.42 -6.41
CA ASP A 175 16.31 24.92 -6.36
C ASP A 175 17.18 24.35 -7.50
N ARG A 176 16.66 23.37 -8.26
CA ARG A 176 17.28 22.85 -9.48
C ARG A 176 17.24 23.93 -10.55
N ARG A 177 18.31 24.72 -10.63
CA ARG A 177 18.52 25.75 -11.65
C ARG A 177 18.87 25.10 -12.98
N ASP A 178 17.88 24.43 -13.57
CA ASP A 178 17.95 23.84 -14.89
C ASP A 178 16.90 24.53 -15.79
N PHE A 179 17.22 25.74 -16.26
CA PHE A 179 16.55 26.43 -17.37
C PHE A 179 17.56 26.66 -18.49
#